data_AF-A0A0B5D483-F1
#
_entry.id   AF-A0A0B5D483-F1
#
_cell.length_a   1.000
_cell.length_b   1.000
_cell.length_c   1.000
_cell.angle_alpha   90.00
_cell.angle_beta   90.00
_cell.angle_gamma   90.00
#
_symmetry.space_group_name_H-M   'P 1'
#
loop_
_entity.id
_entity.type
_entity.pdbx_description
1 polymer ?
#
loop_
_entity_poly.entity_id
_entity_poly.type
_entity_poly.pdbx_seq_one_letter_code
_entity_poly.pdbx_strand_id
1 'polypeptide(L)'
;MRRSYVLGATEHTDLRGIRRVLARYRYDAPWVLLDARPVLEVSWFGEGAVSFYATTPPLPPDPALARLLFDLGSCGLLLGVSPGPPDIVICGGHSTAAEVANPGEIVVTVHDPGQLNAIMTGMSDTNFPPCPECNSEYTYEMDPLLVCPECGHEWNPDAAESTESTASGEPVIRDSVGNVLADGDSVTVVKTLKVKGASQPIKAGTTVRNIRLIPPVDGHDIDARVDGFGQMKLKSSIVKKI
;
A
#
# COMPACT_ATOMS: atom_id res chain seq x y z
N MET A 1 3.83 19.53 -9.61
CA MET A 1 2.75 19.86 -10.58
C MET A 1 1.75 20.77 -9.87
N ARG A 2 1.14 21.77 -10.53
CA ARG A 2 0.07 22.56 -9.89
C ARG A 2 -1.26 21.84 -10.08
N ARG A 3 -1.98 21.58 -8.99
CA ARG A 3 -3.27 20.89 -8.98
C ARG A 3 -4.31 21.79 -8.32
N SER A 4 -5.53 21.70 -8.80
CA SER A 4 -6.73 22.20 -8.18
C SER A 4 -7.47 21.07 -7.50
N TYR A 5 -8.11 21.40 -6.40
CA TYR A 5 -8.91 20.52 -5.57
C TYR A 5 -10.30 21.11 -5.41
N VAL A 6 -11.32 20.33 -5.73
CA VAL A 6 -12.73 20.68 -5.56
C VAL A 6 -13.29 19.85 -4.41
N LEU A 7 -13.84 20.52 -3.39
CA LEU A 7 -14.41 19.89 -2.22
C LEU A 7 -15.93 19.80 -2.37
N GLY A 8 -16.44 18.58 -2.52
CA GLY A 8 -17.87 18.29 -2.63
C GLY A 8 -18.43 17.67 -1.35
N ALA A 9 -19.60 18.12 -0.92
CA ALA A 9 -20.33 17.51 0.18
C ALA A 9 -20.91 16.13 -0.20
N THR A 10 -20.95 15.24 0.78
CA THR A 10 -21.55 13.90 0.74
C THR A 10 -22.68 13.80 1.78
N GLU A 11 -23.34 12.64 1.84
CA GLU A 11 -24.30 12.35 2.90
C GLU A 11 -23.67 12.26 4.30
N HIS A 12 -22.35 12.03 4.38
CA HIS A 12 -21.60 11.92 5.63
C HIS A 12 -20.96 13.24 6.08
N THR A 13 -21.21 14.34 5.38
CA THR A 13 -20.58 15.63 5.67
C THR A 13 -20.97 16.22 7.03
N ASP A 14 -19.99 16.44 7.90
CA ASP A 14 -20.11 17.18 9.16
C ASP A 14 -19.90 18.69 8.94
N LEU A 15 -20.99 19.41 8.64
CA LEU A 15 -20.97 20.87 8.48
C LEU A 15 -20.49 21.61 9.75
N ARG A 16 -20.73 21.06 10.96
CA ARG A 16 -20.23 21.66 12.20
C ARG A 16 -18.73 21.44 12.36
N GLY A 17 -18.23 20.29 11.92
CA GLY A 17 -16.80 19.98 11.77
C GLY A 17 -16.11 20.97 10.86
N ILE A 18 -16.67 21.21 9.67
CA ILE A 18 -16.13 22.17 8.71
C ILE A 18 -16.03 23.58 9.32
N ARG A 19 -17.04 24.04 10.07
CA ARG A 19 -16.97 25.33 10.81
C ARG A 19 -15.77 25.39 11.73
N ARG A 20 -15.57 24.34 12.52
CA ARG A 20 -14.47 24.25 13.48
C ARG A 20 -13.11 24.21 12.79
N VAL A 21 -13.01 23.55 11.64
CA VAL A 21 -11.80 23.54 10.82
C VAL A 21 -11.53 24.95 10.29
N LEU A 22 -12.49 25.57 9.59
CA LEU A 22 -12.33 26.91 9.01
C LEU A 22 -12.00 27.98 10.06
N ALA A 23 -12.57 27.90 11.27
CA ALA A 23 -12.28 28.82 12.37
C ALA A 23 -10.82 28.76 12.88
N ARG A 24 -10.08 27.67 12.60
CA ARG A 24 -8.64 27.56 12.92
C ARG A 24 -7.76 28.29 11.92
N TYR A 25 -8.26 28.50 10.71
CA TYR A 25 -7.54 29.17 9.63
C TYR A 25 -8.03 30.62 9.49
N ARG A 26 -7.23 31.48 8.88
CA ARG A 26 -7.67 32.87 8.63
C ARG A 26 -8.65 32.86 7.47
N TYR A 27 -9.94 32.81 7.80
CA TYR A 27 -11.02 33.00 6.84
C TYR A 27 -11.29 34.50 6.66
N ASP A 28 -11.06 34.99 5.44
CA ASP A 28 -11.40 36.33 4.98
C ASP A 28 -12.27 36.17 3.72
N ALA A 29 -13.58 36.14 3.93
CA ALA A 29 -14.56 35.67 2.95
C ALA A 29 -14.37 36.35 1.58
N PRO A 30 -14.35 35.56 0.47
CA PRO A 30 -14.64 34.13 0.38
C PRO A 30 -13.43 33.20 0.60
N TRP A 31 -12.28 33.73 1.00
CA TRP A 31 -11.01 33.00 0.98
C TRP A 31 -10.59 32.48 2.35
N VAL A 32 -9.99 31.29 2.37
CA VAL A 32 -9.09 30.88 3.45
C VAL A 32 -7.67 31.27 3.05
N LEU A 33 -6.97 31.90 3.99
CA LEU A 33 -5.60 32.36 3.80
C LEU A 33 -4.60 31.47 4.57
N LEU A 34 -3.52 31.08 3.91
CA LEU A 34 -2.30 30.52 4.52
C LEU A 34 -1.14 31.45 4.22
N ASP A 35 -0.45 31.93 5.27
CA ASP A 35 0.64 32.91 5.15
C ASP A 35 0.25 34.14 4.30
N ALA A 36 -0.96 34.67 4.52
CA ALA A 36 -1.56 35.77 3.76
C ALA A 36 -1.79 35.50 2.26
N ARG A 37 -1.64 34.26 1.80
CA ARG A 37 -1.97 33.84 0.43
C ARG A 37 -3.35 33.18 0.40
N PRO A 38 -4.24 33.53 -0.55
CA PRO A 38 -5.50 32.84 -0.73
C PRO A 38 -5.26 31.43 -1.24
N VAL A 39 -5.77 30.43 -0.51
CA VAL A 39 -5.54 29.01 -0.86
C VAL A 39 -6.81 28.21 -1.12
N LEU A 40 -7.95 28.64 -0.58
CA LEU A 40 -9.22 27.95 -0.73
C LEU A 40 -10.34 28.97 -0.87
N GLU A 41 -11.07 28.92 -1.97
CA GLU A 41 -12.28 29.70 -2.19
C GLU A 41 -13.47 28.93 -1.66
N VAL A 42 -14.21 29.51 -0.73
CA VAL A 42 -15.38 28.90 -0.10
C VAL A 42 -16.63 29.57 -0.64
N SER A 43 -17.53 28.77 -1.22
CA SER A 43 -18.86 29.26 -1.58
C SER A 43 -19.74 29.31 -0.32
N TRP A 44 -20.38 30.45 -0.12
CA TRP A 44 -21.05 30.91 1.11
C TRP A 44 -21.55 29.83 2.08
N PHE A 45 -21.09 29.94 3.32
CA PHE A 45 -21.40 29.03 4.41
C PHE A 45 -21.98 29.83 5.60
N GLY A 46 -23.28 30.16 5.51
CA GLY A 46 -24.01 30.95 6.52
C GLY A 46 -24.71 30.09 7.58
N GLU A 47 -25.37 30.76 8.53
CA GLU A 47 -26.32 30.10 9.42
C GLU A 47 -27.50 29.54 8.60
N GLY A 48 -27.74 28.23 8.67
CA GLY A 48 -28.74 27.54 7.84
C GLY A 48 -28.24 26.90 6.54
N ALA A 49 -26.94 26.96 6.23
CA ALA A 49 -26.37 26.24 5.09
C ALA A 49 -26.59 24.72 5.21
N VAL A 50 -27.03 24.08 4.11
CA VAL A 50 -27.31 22.63 4.02
C VAL A 50 -26.26 21.88 3.21
N SER A 51 -25.34 22.60 2.55
CA SER A 51 -24.25 22.03 1.76
C SER A 51 -23.00 22.89 1.91
N PHE A 52 -21.86 22.33 1.51
CA PHE A 52 -20.58 23.02 1.46
C PHE A 52 -19.91 22.76 0.11
N TYR A 53 -19.32 23.79 -0.45
CA TYR A 53 -18.53 23.72 -1.66
C TYR A 53 -17.32 24.64 -1.53
N ALA A 54 -16.16 24.14 -1.91
CA ALA A 54 -14.95 24.94 -1.97
C ALA A 54 -14.04 24.47 -3.10
N THR A 55 -13.19 25.36 -3.58
CA THR A 55 -12.21 25.04 -4.62
C THR A 55 -10.87 25.70 -4.30
N THR A 56 -9.79 25.04 -4.66
CA THR A 56 -8.45 25.63 -4.61
C THR A 56 -8.05 26.12 -6.01
N PRO A 57 -7.44 27.32 -6.13
CA PRO A 57 -6.75 27.68 -7.36
C PRO A 57 -5.61 26.69 -7.62
N PRO A 58 -5.06 26.63 -8.85
CA PRO A 58 -3.89 25.79 -9.14
C PRO A 58 -2.68 26.26 -8.34
N LEU A 59 -2.43 25.61 -7.21
CA LEU A 59 -1.39 25.98 -6.26
C LEU A 59 -0.22 25.00 -6.33
N PRO A 60 1.01 25.44 -5.98
CA PRO A 60 2.08 24.48 -5.72
C PRO A 60 1.71 23.61 -4.51
N PRO A 61 2.27 22.38 -4.44
CA PRO A 61 2.13 21.56 -3.24
C PRO A 61 2.69 22.29 -2.02
N ASP A 62 1.95 22.22 -0.93
CA ASP A 62 2.24 22.92 0.32
C ASP A 62 1.72 22.04 1.47
N PRO A 63 2.57 21.62 2.43
CA PRO A 63 2.15 20.81 3.56
C PRO A 63 1.04 21.44 4.40
N ALA A 64 0.99 22.78 4.49
CA ALA A 64 -0.07 23.47 5.21
C ALA A 64 -1.42 23.38 4.46
N LEU A 65 -1.38 23.45 3.12
CA LEU A 65 -2.56 23.23 2.29
C LEU A 65 -3.04 21.78 2.36
N ALA A 66 -2.11 20.81 2.32
CA ALA A 66 -2.43 19.39 2.50
C ALA A 66 -3.12 19.15 3.85
N ARG A 67 -2.64 19.77 4.93
CA ARG A 67 -3.28 19.68 6.24
C ARG A 67 -4.69 20.25 6.25
N LEU A 68 -4.89 21.45 5.69
CA LEU A 68 -6.21 22.08 5.56
C LEU A 68 -7.19 21.17 4.79
N LEU A 69 -6.77 20.68 3.62
CA LEU A 69 -7.57 19.82 2.77
C LEU A 69 -7.90 18.48 3.45
N PHE A 70 -6.94 17.88 4.17
CA PHE A 70 -7.17 16.65 4.93
C PHE A 70 -8.14 16.86 6.09
N ASP A 71 -8.00 17.94 6.86
CA ASP A 71 -8.89 18.26 7.97
C ASP A 71 -10.34 18.48 7.46
N LEU A 72 -10.49 19.14 6.31
CA LEU A 72 -11.78 19.35 5.64
C LEU A 72 -12.36 18.03 5.08
N GLY A 73 -11.53 17.23 4.40
CA GLY A 73 -11.93 15.91 3.89
C GLY A 73 -12.35 14.95 5.01
N SER A 74 -11.66 15.00 6.15
CA SER A 74 -11.99 14.23 7.36
C SER A 74 -13.32 14.64 7.99
N CYS A 75 -13.94 15.73 7.55
CA CYS A 75 -15.32 16.07 7.88
C CYS A 75 -16.34 15.46 6.90
N GLY A 76 -15.94 14.49 6.06
CA GLY A 76 -16.80 13.83 5.09
C GLY A 76 -16.96 14.61 3.77
N LEU A 77 -15.96 15.40 3.38
CA LEU A 77 -15.91 16.03 2.04
C LEU A 77 -15.08 15.17 1.09
N LEU A 78 -15.50 15.07 -0.17
CA LEU A 78 -14.72 14.45 -1.24
C LEU A 78 -13.82 15.48 -1.92
N LEU A 79 -12.56 15.13 -2.16
CA LEU A 79 -11.60 15.98 -2.84
C LEU A 79 -11.46 15.49 -4.29
N GLY A 80 -12.15 16.15 -5.22
CA GLY A 80 -11.89 15.98 -6.64
C GLY A 80 -10.59 16.70 -7.04
N VAL A 81 -9.78 16.09 -7.89
CA VAL A 81 -8.44 16.58 -8.26
C VAL A 81 -8.40 16.92 -9.75
N SER A 82 -7.81 18.06 -10.10
CA SER A 82 -7.64 18.47 -11.50
C SER A 82 -6.29 19.15 -11.72
N PRO A 83 -5.45 18.69 -12.67
CA PRO A 83 -5.59 17.43 -13.42
C PRO A 83 -5.32 16.19 -12.54
N GLY A 84 -6.04 15.10 -12.79
CA GLY A 84 -5.76 13.76 -12.24
C GLY A 84 -4.64 13.04 -13.04
N PRO A 85 -4.16 11.86 -12.58
CA PRO A 85 -4.61 11.09 -11.41
C PRO A 85 -3.89 11.40 -10.07
N PRO A 86 -4.44 10.97 -8.90
CA PRO A 86 -5.79 10.39 -8.78
C PRO A 86 -6.87 11.43 -9.09
N ASP A 87 -8.06 10.97 -9.47
CA ASP A 87 -9.22 11.83 -9.80
C ASP A 87 -9.96 12.25 -8.53
N ILE A 88 -10.03 11.35 -7.54
CA ILE A 88 -10.69 11.59 -6.26
C ILE A 88 -9.77 11.16 -5.11
N VAL A 89 -9.70 11.98 -4.06
CA VAL A 89 -9.08 11.62 -2.79
C VAL A 89 -10.11 11.62 -1.67
N ILE A 90 -10.18 10.51 -0.94
CA ILE A 90 -10.99 10.33 0.27
C ILE A 90 -10.07 10.52 1.47
N CYS A 91 -10.44 11.40 2.41
CA CYS A 91 -9.70 11.58 3.65
C CYS A 91 -10.46 10.96 4.83
N GLY A 92 -9.81 10.08 5.58
CA GLY A 92 -10.42 9.41 6.74
C GLY A 92 -11.26 8.19 6.34
N GLY A 93 -12.34 7.91 7.09
CA GLY A 93 -13.15 6.70 6.94
C GLY A 93 -14.65 6.96 6.74
N HIS A 94 -15.01 8.15 6.25
CA HIS A 94 -16.41 8.55 6.08
C HIS A 94 -17.05 8.07 4.78
N SER A 95 -16.24 7.75 3.76
CA SER A 95 -16.71 7.18 2.49
C SER A 95 -15.73 6.11 2.04
N THR A 96 -16.20 5.17 1.22
CA THR A 96 -15.35 4.14 0.62
C THR A 96 -15.14 4.38 -0.86
N ALA A 97 -14.05 3.87 -1.43
CA ALA A 97 -13.81 3.96 -2.87
C ALA A 97 -14.98 3.35 -3.69
N ALA A 98 -15.59 2.28 -3.19
CA ALA A 98 -16.74 1.65 -3.83
C ALA A 98 -18.01 2.52 -3.86
N GLU A 99 -18.16 3.45 -2.91
CA GLU A 99 -19.30 4.38 -2.86
C GLU A 99 -19.17 5.55 -3.84
N VAL A 100 -17.93 5.91 -4.21
CA VAL A 100 -17.66 7.17 -4.93
C VAL A 100 -17.03 6.98 -6.31
N ALA A 101 -16.40 5.85 -6.58
CA ALA A 101 -15.69 5.61 -7.84
C ALA A 101 -16.67 5.39 -9.00
N ASN A 102 -16.57 6.20 -10.05
CA ASN A 102 -17.15 5.87 -11.35
C ASN A 102 -16.21 4.94 -12.16
N PRO A 103 -16.73 4.20 -13.16
CA PRO A 103 -15.88 3.39 -14.03
C PRO A 103 -14.75 4.21 -14.67
N GLY A 104 -13.51 3.83 -14.39
CA GLY A 104 -12.31 4.49 -14.94
C GLY A 104 -11.73 5.62 -14.10
N GLU A 105 -12.36 6.02 -12.99
CA GLU A 105 -11.79 6.99 -12.05
C GLU A 105 -10.80 6.31 -11.09
N ILE A 106 -9.64 6.95 -10.89
CA ILE A 106 -8.65 6.54 -9.90
C ILE A 106 -8.97 7.23 -8.58
N VAL A 107 -9.45 6.45 -7.61
CA VAL A 107 -9.79 6.92 -6.26
C VAL A 107 -8.76 6.44 -5.26
N VAL A 108 -8.21 7.37 -4.47
CA VAL A 108 -7.23 7.06 -3.41
C VAL A 108 -7.80 7.44 -2.05
N THR A 109 -7.60 6.58 -1.05
CA THR A 109 -7.92 6.89 0.35
C THR A 109 -6.65 7.25 1.09
N VAL A 110 -6.68 8.35 1.83
CA VAL A 110 -5.58 8.80 2.69
C VAL A 110 -6.03 8.83 4.15
N HIS A 111 -5.11 8.45 5.04
CA HIS A 111 -5.33 8.33 6.48
C HIS A 111 -4.61 9.40 7.29
N ASP A 112 -3.70 10.16 6.67
CA ASP A 112 -3.02 11.28 7.30
C ASP A 112 -2.67 12.40 6.29
N PRO A 113 -2.40 13.62 6.77
CA PRO A 113 -2.03 14.75 5.91
C PRO A 113 -0.74 14.57 5.11
N GLY A 114 0.19 13.72 5.58
CA GLY A 114 1.44 13.41 4.91
C GLY A 114 1.20 12.66 3.60
N GLN A 115 0.32 11.67 3.62
CA GLN A 115 -0.13 10.96 2.41
C GLN A 115 -0.78 11.90 1.39
N LEU A 116 -1.65 12.82 1.84
CA LEU A 116 -2.24 13.82 0.94
C LEU A 116 -1.19 14.78 0.37
N ASN A 117 -0.24 15.23 1.20
CA ASN A 117 0.86 16.07 0.74
C ASN A 117 1.72 15.35 -0.31
N ALA A 118 1.96 14.05 -0.12
CA ALA A 118 2.67 13.22 -1.09
C ALA A 118 1.92 13.23 -2.45
N ILE A 119 0.62 12.95 -2.46
CA ILE A 119 -0.23 13.06 -3.68
C ILE A 119 -0.13 14.45 -4.33
N MET A 120 -0.22 15.52 -3.53
CA MET A 120 -0.11 16.90 -4.02
C MET A 120 1.24 17.18 -4.68
N THR A 121 2.32 16.65 -4.11
CA THR A 121 3.68 16.81 -4.65
C THR A 121 3.92 16.00 -5.93
N GLY A 122 3.01 15.09 -6.28
CA GLY A 122 3.25 14.07 -7.32
C GLY A 122 4.02 12.87 -6.80
N MET A 123 4.25 12.79 -5.49
CA MET A 123 4.60 11.57 -4.76
C MET A 123 3.30 10.86 -4.36
N SER A 124 2.34 10.71 -5.28
CA SER A 124 1.25 9.77 -5.04
C SER A 124 1.86 8.39 -4.86
N ASP A 125 1.23 7.52 -4.06
CA ASP A 125 1.53 6.09 -4.02
C ASP A 125 1.18 5.37 -5.36
N THR A 126 1.54 5.97 -6.50
CA THR A 126 2.36 5.29 -7.51
C THR A 126 3.83 5.43 -7.07
N ASN A 127 4.11 5.01 -5.84
CA ASN A 127 5.45 5.00 -5.27
C ASN A 127 6.17 3.80 -5.88
N PHE A 128 6.71 3.98 -7.08
CA PHE A 128 7.71 3.07 -7.59
C PHE A 128 8.93 3.19 -6.68
N PRO A 129 9.46 2.05 -6.19
CA PRO A 129 10.57 2.09 -5.25
C PRO A 129 11.74 2.86 -5.87
N PRO A 130 12.52 3.62 -5.08
CA PRO A 130 13.71 4.29 -5.60
C PRO A 130 14.59 3.26 -6.30
N CYS A 131 15.31 3.71 -7.33
CA CYS A 131 16.11 2.81 -8.13
C CYS A 131 17.06 1.99 -7.24
N PRO A 132 17.04 0.65 -7.28
CA PRO A 132 17.89 -0.16 -6.41
C PRO A 132 19.39 -0.03 -6.71
N GLU A 133 19.75 0.44 -7.92
CA GLU A 133 21.15 0.64 -8.33
C GLU A 133 21.72 2.00 -7.89
N CYS A 134 20.96 3.08 -8.05
CA CYS A 134 21.46 4.44 -7.82
C CYS A 134 20.69 5.27 -6.79
N ASN A 135 19.66 4.69 -6.17
CA ASN A 135 18.79 5.31 -5.18
C ASN A 135 18.08 6.59 -5.68
N SER A 136 17.89 6.69 -7.00
CA SER A 136 17.16 7.78 -7.62
C SER A 136 15.67 7.70 -7.30
N GLU A 137 15.07 8.82 -6.91
CA GLU A 137 13.64 8.94 -6.63
C GLU A 137 12.78 9.12 -7.90
N TYR A 138 13.40 9.24 -9.08
CA TYR A 138 12.74 9.59 -10.34
C TYR A 138 12.44 8.38 -11.23
N THR A 139 11.87 7.33 -10.66
CA THR A 139 11.56 6.07 -11.36
C THR A 139 10.23 6.15 -12.12
N TYR A 140 10.16 5.64 -13.35
CA TYR A 140 8.94 5.67 -14.16
C TYR A 140 8.57 4.29 -14.71
N GLU A 141 7.29 4.09 -14.98
CA GLU A 141 6.76 2.84 -15.54
C GLU A 141 6.85 2.78 -17.06
N MET A 142 7.17 1.58 -17.54
CA MET A 142 7.12 1.15 -18.93
C MET A 142 6.61 -0.29 -18.92
N ASP A 143 5.29 -0.45 -18.83
CA ASP A 143 4.60 -1.73 -18.65
C ASP A 143 5.27 -2.89 -19.43
N PRO A 144 5.74 -3.96 -18.76
CA PRO A 144 5.55 -4.34 -17.34
C PRO A 144 6.73 -3.97 -16.40
N LEU A 145 7.59 -3.02 -16.75
CA LEU A 145 8.83 -2.70 -16.04
C LEU A 145 8.83 -1.29 -15.43
N LEU A 146 9.71 -1.07 -14.49
CA LEU A 146 10.16 0.24 -14.01
C LEU A 146 11.53 0.55 -14.56
N VAL A 147 11.75 1.83 -14.87
CA VAL A 147 12.97 2.32 -15.50
C VAL A 147 13.50 3.53 -14.73
N CYS A 148 14.81 3.54 -14.49
CA CYS A 148 15.52 4.67 -13.91
C CYS A 148 16.13 5.55 -15.01
N PRO A 149 15.80 6.85 -15.10
CA PRO A 149 16.35 7.75 -16.12
C PRO A 149 17.80 8.17 -15.84
N GLU A 150 18.28 8.01 -14.60
CA GLU A 150 19.64 8.43 -14.23
C GLU A 150 20.70 7.36 -14.53
N CYS A 151 20.36 6.08 -14.38
CA CYS A 151 21.30 4.99 -14.62
C CYS A 151 20.86 3.98 -15.70
N GLY A 152 19.63 4.09 -16.20
CA GLY A 152 19.08 3.16 -17.20
C GLY A 152 18.74 1.78 -16.65
N HIS A 153 18.68 1.60 -15.32
CA HIS A 153 18.31 0.32 -14.72
C HIS A 153 16.82 0.04 -14.91
N GLU A 154 16.49 -1.20 -15.29
CA GLU A 154 15.12 -1.66 -15.55
C GLU A 154 14.79 -2.83 -14.62
N TRP A 155 13.68 -2.77 -13.89
CA TRP A 155 13.28 -3.82 -12.94
C TRP A 155 11.76 -3.98 -12.87
N ASN A 156 11.28 -5.16 -12.47
CA ASN A 156 9.86 -5.39 -12.24
C ASN A 156 9.53 -5.13 -10.75
N PRO A 157 8.59 -4.22 -10.41
CA PRO A 157 8.22 -3.94 -9.02
C PRO A 157 7.53 -5.12 -8.34
N ASP A 158 6.79 -5.93 -9.09
CA ASP A 158 6.14 -7.15 -8.57
C ASP A 158 7.14 -8.28 -8.29
N ALA A 159 8.41 -8.10 -8.67
CA ALA A 159 9.49 -9.00 -8.27
C ALA A 159 10.03 -8.68 -6.86
N ALA A 160 9.53 -7.63 -6.18
CA ALA A 160 10.00 -7.16 -4.87
C ALA A 160 9.53 -7.98 -3.65
N GLU A 161 9.11 -9.24 -3.83
CA GLU A 161 9.16 -10.26 -2.76
C GLU A 161 10.37 -11.19 -2.87
N SER A 162 11.36 -10.79 -3.68
CA SER A 162 12.59 -11.54 -3.89
C SER A 162 13.78 -10.60 -4.08
N THR A 163 14.27 -10.03 -2.98
CA THR A 163 15.65 -9.52 -2.95
C THR A 163 16.46 -10.37 -1.98
N GLU A 164 17.07 -11.42 -2.51
CA GLU A 164 18.53 -11.54 -2.48
C GLU A 164 19.00 -12.43 -3.63
N SER A 165 20.02 -11.93 -4.31
CA SER A 165 20.61 -12.45 -5.51
C SER A 165 21.03 -13.91 -5.36
N THR A 166 20.57 -14.79 -6.26
CA THR A 166 21.41 -15.80 -6.92
C THR A 166 20.69 -16.23 -8.19
N ALA A 167 21.47 -16.42 -9.26
CA ALA A 167 21.06 -16.98 -10.53
C ALA A 167 20.10 -18.19 -10.38
N SER A 168 19.17 -18.29 -11.34
CA SER A 168 18.24 -19.40 -11.59
C SER A 168 16.87 -19.24 -10.91
N GLY A 169 15.85 -18.96 -11.72
CA GLY A 169 14.47 -18.71 -11.28
C GLY A 169 13.75 -19.95 -10.74
N GLU A 170 13.87 -20.19 -9.44
CA GLU A 170 13.02 -21.13 -8.70
C GLU A 170 12.32 -20.42 -7.54
N PRO A 171 11.05 -20.77 -7.24
CA PRO A 171 10.26 -20.12 -6.19
C PRO A 171 10.91 -20.31 -4.81
N VAL A 172 11.01 -19.23 -4.04
CA VAL A 172 11.56 -19.25 -2.68
C VAL A 172 10.59 -19.98 -1.73
N ILE A 173 11.00 -21.14 -1.20
CA ILE A 173 10.21 -21.93 -0.27
C ILE A 173 10.51 -21.51 1.18
N ARG A 174 9.47 -21.18 1.95
CA ARG A 174 9.57 -20.70 3.33
C ARG A 174 8.90 -21.65 4.32
N ASP A 175 9.49 -21.79 5.50
CA ASP A 175 8.97 -22.64 6.58
C ASP A 175 7.70 -22.07 7.23
N SER A 176 7.13 -22.79 8.22
CA SER A 176 5.89 -22.39 8.92
C SER A 176 5.97 -21.09 9.73
N VAL A 177 7.16 -20.53 9.95
CA VAL A 177 7.39 -19.28 10.69
C VAL A 177 8.01 -18.18 9.82
N GLY A 178 8.15 -18.41 8.51
CA GLY A 178 8.59 -17.43 7.53
C GLY A 178 10.08 -17.45 7.19
N ASN A 179 10.86 -18.40 7.72
CA ASN A 179 12.28 -18.52 7.37
C ASN A 179 12.45 -19.15 5.98
N VAL A 180 13.38 -18.63 5.19
CA VAL A 180 13.75 -19.22 3.90
C VAL A 180 14.47 -20.55 4.12
N LEU A 181 14.01 -21.58 3.42
CA LEU A 181 14.64 -22.89 3.36
C LEU A 181 15.59 -22.96 2.17
N ALA A 182 16.63 -23.76 2.30
CA ALA A 182 17.57 -24.09 1.24
C ALA A 182 17.83 -25.60 1.21
N ASP A 183 18.32 -26.10 0.07
CA ASP A 183 18.81 -27.47 -0.04
C ASP A 183 19.90 -27.75 0.99
N GLY A 184 19.80 -28.89 1.67
CA GLY A 184 20.70 -29.31 2.73
C GLY A 184 20.31 -28.85 4.14
N ASP A 185 19.29 -27.99 4.29
CA ASP A 185 18.86 -27.51 5.61
C ASP A 185 18.37 -28.64 6.53
N SER A 186 18.39 -28.36 7.84
CA SER A 186 17.75 -29.18 8.86
C SER A 186 16.50 -28.49 9.38
N VAL A 187 15.40 -29.24 9.44
CA VAL A 187 14.09 -28.73 9.85
C VAL A 187 13.47 -29.63 10.93
N THR A 188 12.59 -29.06 11.74
CA THR A 188 11.79 -29.77 12.74
C THR A 188 10.33 -29.75 12.34
N VAL A 189 9.66 -30.89 12.44
CA VAL A 189 8.21 -31.01 12.20
C VAL A 189 7.45 -30.31 13.34
N VAL A 190 6.61 -29.33 13.04
CA VAL A 190 5.87 -28.56 14.06
C VAL A 190 4.52 -29.17 14.44
N LYS A 191 3.99 -30.10 13.63
CA LYS A 191 2.68 -30.74 13.84
C LYS A 191 2.77 -32.25 13.65
N THR A 192 2.12 -33.03 14.51
CA THR A 192 2.09 -34.50 14.39
C THR A 192 1.35 -34.93 13.11
N LEU A 193 1.99 -35.74 12.27
CA LEU A 193 1.46 -36.19 10.99
C LEU A 193 1.15 -37.69 11.03
N LYS A 194 -0.03 -38.08 10.54
CA LYS A 194 -0.36 -39.48 10.27
C LYS A 194 0.09 -39.83 8.85
N VAL A 195 1.05 -40.75 8.72
CA VAL A 195 1.54 -41.21 7.43
C VAL A 195 0.70 -42.40 6.98
N LYS A 196 0.13 -42.32 5.77
CA LYS A 196 -0.67 -43.41 5.19
C LYS A 196 0.25 -44.61 4.91
N GLY A 197 0.01 -45.74 5.59
CA GLY A 197 0.80 -46.96 5.43
C GLY A 197 1.88 -47.18 6.50
N ALA A 198 2.12 -46.22 7.40
CA ALA A 198 3.00 -46.41 8.55
C ALA A 198 2.19 -46.76 9.81
N SER A 199 2.73 -47.64 10.66
CA SER A 199 2.09 -48.03 11.93
C SER A 199 2.19 -46.96 13.02
N GLN A 200 3.09 -46.00 12.89
CA GLN A 200 3.28 -44.89 13.84
C GLN A 200 3.18 -43.54 13.14
N PRO A 201 2.71 -42.47 13.80
CA PRO A 201 2.75 -41.11 13.26
C PRO A 201 4.12 -40.46 13.44
N ILE A 202 4.44 -39.48 12.59
CA ILE A 202 5.59 -38.58 12.81
C ILE A 202 5.15 -37.57 13.87
N LYS A 203 5.82 -37.54 15.01
CA LYS A 203 5.48 -36.63 16.11
C LYS A 203 6.00 -35.22 15.83
N ALA A 204 5.29 -34.22 16.36
CA ALA A 204 5.87 -32.88 16.46
C ALA A 204 7.19 -32.95 17.24
N GLY A 205 8.21 -32.21 16.79
CA GLY A 205 9.56 -32.25 17.33
C GLY A 205 10.50 -33.21 16.60
N THR A 206 10.03 -34.03 15.65
CA THR A 206 10.93 -34.87 14.83
C THR A 206 11.83 -33.99 13.97
N THR A 207 13.14 -34.15 14.11
CA THR A 207 14.15 -33.50 13.28
C THR A 207 14.34 -34.25 11.97
N VAL A 208 14.40 -33.51 10.86
CA VAL A 208 14.63 -34.01 9.52
C VAL A 208 15.80 -33.22 8.94
N ARG A 209 16.87 -33.92 8.55
CA ARG A 209 18.12 -33.31 8.10
C ARG A 209 18.30 -33.48 6.59
N ASN A 210 19.09 -32.60 5.99
CA ASN A 210 19.48 -32.68 4.59
C ASN A 210 18.24 -32.68 3.67
N ILE A 211 17.34 -31.71 3.87
CA ILE A 211 16.14 -31.57 3.04
C ILE A 211 16.51 -31.15 1.62
N ARG A 212 15.65 -31.46 0.65
CA ARG A 212 15.75 -30.97 -0.72
C ARG A 212 14.45 -30.28 -1.11
N LEU A 213 14.56 -29.07 -1.62
CA LEU A 213 13.47 -28.31 -2.17
C LEU A 213 13.10 -28.86 -3.54
N ILE A 214 11.80 -29.00 -3.78
CA ILE A 214 11.28 -29.47 -5.06
C ILE A 214 10.12 -28.59 -5.50
N PRO A 215 9.85 -28.47 -6.82
CA PRO A 215 8.61 -27.87 -7.29
C PRO A 215 7.41 -28.55 -6.62
N PRO A 216 6.38 -27.79 -6.19
CA PRO A 216 5.28 -28.31 -5.42
C PRO A 216 4.54 -29.40 -6.20
N VAL A 217 4.53 -30.62 -5.66
CA VAL A 217 3.74 -31.75 -6.18
C VAL A 217 2.68 -32.06 -5.15
N ASP A 218 1.40 -31.88 -5.51
CA ASP A 218 0.25 -32.13 -4.62
C ASP A 218 0.32 -31.34 -3.29
N GLY A 219 0.87 -30.12 -3.36
CA GLY A 219 1.06 -29.24 -2.20
C GLY A 219 2.23 -29.62 -1.28
N HIS A 220 3.10 -30.54 -1.70
CA HIS A 220 4.35 -30.88 -1.05
C HIS A 220 5.55 -30.34 -1.84
N ASP A 221 6.37 -29.55 -1.18
CA ASP A 221 7.46 -28.75 -1.74
C ASP A 221 8.84 -29.10 -1.16
N ILE A 222 8.92 -30.11 -0.28
CA ILE A 222 10.16 -30.58 0.33
C ILE A 222 10.26 -32.10 0.15
N ASP A 223 11.33 -32.60 -0.47
CA ASP A 223 11.74 -34.00 -0.43
C ASP A 223 12.73 -34.21 0.72
N ALA A 224 12.46 -35.16 1.61
CA ALA A 224 13.31 -35.39 2.76
C ALA A 224 13.30 -36.86 3.20
N ARG A 225 14.34 -37.27 3.93
CA ARG A 225 14.42 -38.59 4.54
C ARG A 225 14.18 -38.47 6.04
N VAL A 226 13.12 -39.12 6.52
CA VAL A 226 12.76 -39.14 7.94
C VAL A 226 13.18 -40.48 8.54
N ASP A 227 13.90 -40.44 9.66
CA ASP A 227 14.37 -41.63 10.36
C ASP A 227 13.19 -42.50 10.80
N GLY A 228 13.26 -43.80 10.47
CA GLY A 228 12.19 -44.76 10.75
C GLY A 228 11.02 -44.76 9.75
N PHE A 229 10.96 -43.79 8.83
CA PHE A 229 9.90 -43.71 7.81
C PHE A 229 10.41 -43.71 6.37
N GLY A 230 11.68 -43.40 6.13
CA GLY A 230 12.28 -43.40 4.80
C GLY A 230 12.11 -42.07 4.05
N GLN A 231 12.22 -42.11 2.72
CA GLN A 231 12.10 -40.93 1.87
C GLN A 231 10.62 -40.55 1.71
N MET A 232 10.31 -39.27 1.91
CA MET A 232 8.95 -38.75 1.82
C MET A 232 8.93 -37.27 1.48
N LYS A 233 7.77 -36.82 0.99
CA LYS A 233 7.54 -35.41 0.71
C LYS A 233 6.81 -34.72 1.86
N LEU A 234 7.34 -33.59 2.29
CA LEU A 234 6.79 -32.73 3.34
C LEU A 234 6.29 -31.42 2.74
N LYS A 235 5.44 -30.73 3.49
CA LYS A 235 4.99 -29.39 3.16
C LYS A 235 5.75 -28.38 4.02
N SER A 236 6.18 -27.28 3.43
CA SER A 236 6.91 -26.21 4.08
C SER A 236 6.15 -25.58 5.25
N SER A 237 4.81 -25.51 5.16
CA SER A 237 3.92 -24.98 6.19
C SER A 237 3.81 -25.82 7.47
N ILE A 238 4.47 -26.98 7.55
CA ILE A 238 4.45 -27.87 8.73
C ILE A 238 5.85 -28.20 9.26
N VAL A 239 6.87 -27.52 8.75
CA VAL A 239 8.25 -27.63 9.23
C VAL A 239 8.76 -26.26 9.70
N LYS A 240 9.79 -26.27 10.53
CA LYS A 240 10.49 -25.08 10.99
C LYS A 240 11.99 -25.31 10.89
N LYS A 241 12.74 -24.38 10.30
CA LYS A 241 14.20 -24.42 10.22
C LYS A 241 14.82 -24.46 11.62
N ILE A 242 15.86 -25.28 11.78
CA ILE A 242 16.67 -25.41 13.01
C ILE A 242 17.86 -24.46 12.94
#